data_AF-A0A7C8FLN1-F1
#
_entry.id   AF-A0A7C8FLN1-F1
#
_cell.length_a   1.000
_cell.length_b   1.000
_cell.length_c   1.000
_cell.angle_alpha   90.00
_cell.angle_beta   90.00
_cell.angle_gamma   90.00
#
_symmetry.space_group_name_H-M   'P 1'
#
loop_
_entity.id
_entity.type
_entity.pdbx_description
1 polymer ?
#
loop_
_entity_poly.entity_id
_entity_poly.type
_entity_poly.pdbx_seq_one_letter_code
_entity_poly.pdbx_strand_id
1 'polypeptide(L)'
;MRAHNDAEAGESLVRSRQRVIEHGEVFTPRWLVRDMVDLVVDEATRADARFLEPACGSGNFLVEVLERRLDAMRGRYRCSPFEHRHASLLGLMCLYGIELLPDNVAECRANLLDVFRAGLGLGPDDEWARAARTVLAANIVQGDALKMQTVDGRPIEFAEWAYLGRGKFQRRDFAYKDLTQRSLAGGTLFDQFDEDELFAPVRSHPVMTVGDLAAMGEERSVTAPVTASDRTSPACTSATAAESGR
;
A
#
# COMPACT_ATOMS: atom_id res chain seq x y z
N MET A 1 -9.92 32.11 -8.81
CA MET A 1 -10.80 31.83 -7.66
C MET A 1 -12.03 31.09 -8.19
N ARG A 2 -11.93 29.76 -8.33
CA ARG A 2 -13.09 28.93 -8.70
C ARG A 2 -13.84 28.59 -7.43
N ALA A 3 -15.14 28.86 -7.41
CA ALA A 3 -16.01 28.54 -6.29
C ALA A 3 -16.15 27.01 -6.21
N HIS A 4 -15.43 26.39 -5.27
CA HIS A 4 -15.71 25.04 -4.81
C HIS A 4 -16.76 25.11 -3.72
N ASN A 5 -18.00 25.42 -4.10
CA ASN A 5 -19.15 25.22 -3.24
C ASN A 5 -20.16 24.37 -4.00
N ASP A 6 -20.67 23.35 -3.31
CA ASP A 6 -21.89 22.58 -3.61
C ASP A 6 -21.74 21.09 -4.02
N ALA A 7 -20.64 20.39 -3.68
CA ALA A 7 -20.58 18.93 -3.89
C ALA A 7 -20.07 18.02 -2.74
N GLU A 8 -19.58 18.52 -1.59
CA GLU A 8 -18.99 17.64 -0.56
C GLU A 8 -19.44 17.93 0.89
N ALA A 9 -20.69 18.36 1.07
CA ALA A 9 -21.29 18.45 2.41
C ALA A 9 -21.63 17.03 2.94
N GLY A 10 -20.63 16.28 3.40
CA GLY A 10 -20.86 14.96 3.99
C GLY A 10 -19.64 14.08 4.29
N GLU A 11 -18.41 14.47 3.89
CA GLU A 11 -17.23 13.63 4.17
C GLU A 11 -16.73 13.86 5.61
N SER A 12 -16.72 12.81 6.42
CA SER A 12 -16.16 12.87 7.77
C SER A 12 -14.64 12.90 7.71
N LEU A 13 -14.04 14.06 7.98
CA LEU A 13 -12.58 14.24 7.96
C LEU A 13 -11.84 13.64 9.16
N VAL A 14 -12.59 13.08 10.11
CA VAL A 14 -12.07 12.48 11.34
C VAL A 14 -12.82 11.19 11.62
N ARG A 15 -12.09 10.12 11.98
CA ARG A 15 -12.69 8.86 12.43
C ARG A 15 -13.19 8.97 13.87
N SER A 16 -12.35 9.51 14.77
CA SER A 16 -12.74 9.81 16.14
C SER A 16 -11.86 10.91 16.74
N ARG A 17 -12.41 11.64 17.73
CA ARG A 17 -11.62 12.65 18.47
C ARG A 17 -10.42 12.04 19.19
N GLN A 18 -10.54 10.80 19.65
CA GLN A 18 -9.44 10.09 20.32
C GLN A 18 -8.25 9.91 19.38
N ARG A 19 -8.49 9.46 18.13
CA ARG A 19 -7.43 9.25 17.14
C ARG A 19 -6.77 10.54 16.69
N VAL A 20 -7.51 11.65 16.65
CA VAL A 20 -6.92 12.99 16.42
C VAL A 20 -5.93 13.34 17.54
N ILE A 21 -6.32 13.10 18.80
CA ILE A 21 -5.50 13.47 19.96
C ILE A 21 -4.29 12.56 20.10
N GLU A 22 -4.46 11.24 19.97
CA GLU A 22 -3.40 10.26 20.23
C GLU A 22 -2.48 10.03 19.04
N HIS A 23 -3.00 10.19 17.81
CA HIS A 23 -2.29 9.79 16.59
C HIS A 23 -2.24 10.90 15.53
N GLY A 24 -2.88 12.05 15.75
CA GLY A 24 -2.96 13.12 14.76
C GLY A 24 -3.76 12.75 13.52
N GLU A 25 -4.59 11.71 13.57
CA GLU A 25 -5.30 11.20 12.40
C GLU A 25 -6.36 12.19 11.90
N VAL A 26 -6.18 12.64 10.67
CA VAL A 26 -7.15 13.43 9.90
C VAL A 26 -7.15 12.92 8.46
N PHE A 27 -8.32 12.90 7.82
CA PHE A 27 -8.43 12.56 6.41
C PHE A 27 -8.26 13.82 5.56
N THR A 28 -7.37 13.74 4.58
CA THR A 28 -7.25 14.78 3.56
C THR A 28 -8.47 14.68 2.62
N PRO A 29 -9.27 15.76 2.47
CA PRO A 29 -10.45 15.73 1.62
C PRO A 29 -10.07 15.53 0.15
N ARG A 30 -10.96 14.89 -0.62
CA ARG A 30 -10.65 14.46 -2.00
C ARG A 30 -10.28 15.62 -2.92
N TRP A 31 -10.93 16.78 -2.79
CA TRP A 31 -10.59 17.96 -3.59
C TRP A 31 -9.14 18.42 -3.35
N LEU A 32 -8.68 18.40 -2.09
CA LEU A 32 -7.32 18.83 -1.75
C LEU A 32 -6.28 17.83 -2.26
N VAL A 33 -6.58 16.53 -2.15
CA VAL A 33 -5.72 15.48 -2.71
C VAL A 33 -5.56 15.68 -4.22
N ARG A 34 -6.65 15.92 -4.95
CA ARG A 34 -6.61 16.19 -6.40
C ARG A 34 -5.77 17.42 -6.73
N ASP A 35 -6.01 18.53 -6.04
CA ASP A 35 -5.26 19.78 -6.25
C ASP A 35 -3.76 19.58 -6.01
N MET A 36 -3.39 18.76 -5.01
CA MET A 36 -1.98 18.46 -4.73
C MET A 36 -1.36 17.53 -5.76
N VAL A 37 -2.07 16.49 -6.23
CA VAL A 37 -1.58 15.58 -7.27
C VAL A 37 -1.51 16.29 -8.64
N ASP A 38 -2.32 17.32 -8.87
CA ASP A 38 -2.25 18.19 -10.05
C ASP A 38 -0.94 18.98 -10.15
N LEU A 39 -0.17 19.11 -9.06
CA LEU A 39 1.15 19.75 -9.09
C LEU A 39 2.24 18.85 -9.67
N VAL A 40 2.00 17.53 -9.76
CA VAL A 40 2.99 16.51 -10.14
C VAL A 40 2.43 15.52 -11.17
N VAL A 41 1.64 16.02 -12.13
CA VAL A 41 0.92 15.19 -13.12
C VAL A 41 1.84 14.28 -13.93
N ASP A 42 3.04 14.76 -14.28
CA ASP A 42 3.98 14.00 -15.10
C ASP A 42 4.48 12.76 -14.35
N GLU A 43 4.78 12.88 -13.05
CA GLU A 43 5.13 11.75 -12.19
C GLU A 43 3.89 10.90 -11.87
N ALA A 44 2.76 11.54 -11.60
CA ALA A 44 1.53 10.86 -11.21
C ALA A 44 0.98 9.96 -12.33
N THR A 45 1.24 10.27 -13.60
CA THR A 45 0.77 9.47 -14.75
C THR A 45 1.80 8.48 -15.29
N ARG A 46 3.06 8.55 -14.85
CA ARG A 46 4.14 7.68 -15.32
C ARG A 46 4.23 6.42 -14.46
N ALA A 47 4.21 5.24 -15.10
CA ALA A 47 4.16 3.95 -14.41
C ALA A 47 5.39 3.66 -13.53
N ASP A 48 6.58 4.11 -13.94
CA ASP A 48 7.85 3.84 -13.24
C ASP A 48 8.26 4.94 -12.23
N ALA A 49 7.47 6.02 -12.12
CA ALA A 49 7.72 7.07 -11.14
C ALA A 49 7.43 6.52 -9.74
N ARG A 50 8.34 6.72 -8.79
CA ARG A 50 8.18 6.21 -7.42
C ARG A 50 7.54 7.28 -6.54
N PHE A 51 6.43 6.93 -5.88
CA PHE A 51 5.76 7.78 -4.89
C PHE A 51 5.83 7.12 -3.53
N LEU A 52 6.24 7.87 -2.52
CA LEU A 52 6.25 7.45 -1.13
C LEU A 52 5.40 8.41 -0.32
N GLU A 53 4.44 7.87 0.43
CA GLU A 53 3.70 8.63 1.43
C GLU A 53 4.01 8.13 2.85
N PRO A 54 4.75 8.89 3.68
CA PRO A 54 5.25 8.45 4.98
C PRO A 54 4.20 8.50 6.13
N ALA A 55 2.97 8.89 5.83
CA ALA A 55 1.82 8.82 6.74
C ALA A 55 0.54 8.56 5.92
N CYS A 56 0.50 7.42 5.23
CA CYS A 56 -0.44 7.22 4.14
C CYS A 56 -1.90 7.05 4.56
N GLY A 57 -2.20 6.86 5.85
CA GLY A 57 -3.56 6.68 6.34
C GLY A 57 -4.28 5.56 5.58
N SER A 58 -5.51 5.82 5.17
CA SER A 58 -6.32 4.94 4.29
C SER A 58 -5.96 5.04 2.79
N GLY A 59 -4.92 5.80 2.44
CA GLY A 59 -4.33 5.82 1.11
C GLY A 59 -4.85 6.89 0.14
N ASN A 60 -5.53 7.94 0.58
CA ASN A 60 -6.18 8.91 -0.32
C ASN A 60 -5.27 9.44 -1.45
N PHE A 61 -4.04 9.82 -1.14
CA PHE A 61 -3.06 10.25 -2.16
C PHE A 61 -2.63 9.11 -3.09
N LEU A 62 -2.31 7.94 -2.53
CA LEU A 62 -1.86 6.79 -3.32
C LEU A 62 -2.97 6.28 -4.25
N VAL A 63 -4.23 6.34 -3.81
CA VAL A 63 -5.42 6.01 -4.61
C VAL A 63 -5.56 6.95 -5.79
N GLU A 64 -5.51 8.28 -5.57
CA GLU A 64 -5.61 9.27 -6.65
C GLU A 64 -4.48 9.11 -7.66
N VAL A 65 -3.24 8.87 -7.20
CA VAL A 65 -2.11 8.61 -8.09
C VAL A 65 -2.33 7.31 -8.89
N LEU A 66 -2.78 6.23 -8.25
CA LEU A 66 -3.03 4.96 -8.92
C LEU A 66 -4.11 5.09 -10.00
N GLU A 67 -5.21 5.77 -9.72
CA GLU A 67 -6.29 6.01 -10.69
C GLU A 67 -5.75 6.69 -11.96
N ARG A 68 -4.99 7.78 -11.79
CA ARG A 68 -4.36 8.51 -12.90
C ARG A 68 -3.38 7.64 -13.70
N ARG A 69 -2.58 6.81 -13.02
CA ARG A 69 -1.67 5.86 -13.68
C ARG A 69 -2.42 4.87 -14.53
N LEU A 70 -3.44 4.23 -13.96
CA LEU A 70 -4.20 3.20 -14.67
C LEU A 70 -4.90 3.78 -15.90
N ASP A 71 -5.45 5.00 -15.80
CA ASP A 71 -6.04 5.69 -16.95
C ASP A 71 -5.00 6.04 -18.02
N ALA A 72 -3.82 6.52 -17.63
CA ALA A 72 -2.72 6.78 -18.55
C ALA A 72 -2.24 5.49 -19.25
N MET A 73 -2.11 4.39 -18.51
CA MET A 73 -1.70 3.09 -19.07
C MET A 73 -2.77 2.52 -20.01
N ARG A 74 -4.04 2.62 -19.63
CA ARG A 74 -5.17 2.25 -20.50
C ARG A 74 -5.13 3.04 -21.80
N GLY A 75 -4.83 4.35 -21.73
CA GLY A 75 -4.69 5.23 -22.89
C GLY A 75 -3.51 4.87 -23.79
N ARG A 76 -2.35 4.57 -23.20
CA ARG A 76 -1.08 4.30 -23.90
C ARG A 76 -1.03 2.91 -24.55
N TYR A 77 -1.60 1.90 -23.89
CA TYR A 77 -1.49 0.50 -24.31
C TYR A 77 -2.82 -0.11 -24.80
N ARG A 78 -3.71 0.73 -25.38
CA ARG A 78 -5.04 0.29 -25.89
C ARG A 78 -4.99 -0.94 -26.79
N CYS A 79 -3.93 -1.07 -27.59
CA CYS A 79 -3.76 -2.16 -28.56
C CYS A 79 -2.99 -3.37 -28.01
N SER A 80 -2.50 -3.33 -26.77
CA SER A 80 -1.72 -4.40 -26.15
C SER A 80 -2.21 -4.68 -24.73
N PRO A 81 -3.14 -5.64 -24.56
CA PRO A 81 -3.59 -6.08 -23.23
C PRO A 81 -2.43 -6.55 -22.36
N PHE A 82 -1.41 -7.15 -22.98
CA PHE A 82 -0.19 -7.59 -22.29
C PHE A 82 0.55 -6.40 -21.67
N GLU A 83 0.94 -5.40 -22.48
CA GLU A 83 1.69 -4.24 -21.96
C GLU A 83 0.83 -3.40 -21.01
N HIS A 84 -0.48 -3.28 -21.29
CA HIS A 84 -1.41 -2.60 -20.40
C HIS A 84 -1.38 -3.20 -18.99
N ARG A 85 -1.53 -4.52 -18.84
CA ARG A 85 -1.55 -5.17 -17.52
C ARG A 85 -0.19 -5.07 -16.81
N HIS A 86 0.91 -5.29 -17.52
CA HIS A 86 2.25 -5.23 -16.92
C HIS A 86 2.65 -3.81 -16.51
N ALA A 87 2.35 -2.81 -17.34
CA ALA A 87 2.61 -1.41 -17.00
C ALA A 87 1.71 -0.93 -15.86
N SER A 88 0.45 -1.39 -15.80
CA SER A 88 -0.44 -1.12 -14.66
C SER A 88 0.08 -1.74 -13.36
N LEU A 89 0.58 -2.98 -13.40
CA LEU A 89 1.20 -3.62 -12.23
C LEU A 89 2.48 -2.88 -11.81
N LEU A 90 3.32 -2.44 -12.76
CA LEU A 90 4.47 -1.58 -12.47
C LEU A 90 4.03 -0.27 -11.80
N GLY A 91 2.95 0.34 -12.29
CA GLY A 91 2.35 1.53 -11.69
C GLY A 91 1.99 1.36 -10.21
N LEU A 92 1.46 0.18 -9.84
CA LEU A 92 1.18 -0.20 -8.45
C LEU A 92 2.46 -0.49 -7.66
N MET A 93 3.42 -1.20 -8.25
CA MET A 93 4.73 -1.53 -7.66
C MET A 93 5.55 -0.28 -7.31
N CYS A 94 5.31 0.84 -7.98
CA CYS A 94 6.00 2.10 -7.71
C CYS A 94 5.24 3.04 -6.75
N LEU A 95 4.24 2.52 -6.01
CA LEU A 95 3.58 3.22 -4.90
C LEU A 95 4.03 2.62 -3.57
N TYR A 96 4.40 3.47 -2.62
CA TYR A 96 4.90 3.11 -1.30
C TYR A 96 4.18 3.91 -0.22
N GLY A 97 3.95 3.29 0.93
CA GLY A 97 3.29 3.92 2.06
C GLY A 97 3.86 3.45 3.39
N ILE A 98 3.95 4.36 4.35
CA ILE A 98 4.18 4.05 5.76
C ILE A 98 2.98 4.55 6.52
N GLU A 99 2.44 3.70 7.40
CA GLU A 99 1.33 4.09 8.26
C GLU A 99 1.48 3.42 9.63
N LEU A 100 1.15 4.17 10.68
CA LEU A 100 1.34 3.71 12.05
C LEU A 100 0.23 2.71 12.47
N LEU A 101 -1.01 3.02 12.10
CA LEU A 101 -2.18 2.30 12.59
C LEU A 101 -2.50 1.07 11.70
N PRO A 102 -2.63 -0.13 12.27
CA PRO A 102 -2.76 -1.36 11.48
C PRO A 102 -4.06 -1.43 10.68
N ASP A 103 -5.14 -0.82 11.17
CA ASP A 103 -6.42 -0.75 10.46
C ASP A 103 -6.33 0.17 9.23
N ASN A 104 -5.64 1.31 9.35
CA ASN A 104 -5.36 2.19 8.21
C ASN A 104 -4.48 1.50 7.16
N VAL A 105 -3.45 0.74 7.57
CA VAL A 105 -2.64 -0.07 6.66
C VAL A 105 -3.52 -1.07 5.88
N ALA A 106 -4.40 -1.78 6.59
CA ALA A 106 -5.30 -2.74 5.97
C ALA A 106 -6.26 -2.06 4.98
N GLU A 107 -6.82 -0.91 5.36
CA GLU A 107 -7.72 -0.13 4.53
C GLU A 107 -7.02 0.46 3.29
N CYS A 108 -5.81 1.01 3.45
CA CYS A 108 -5.00 1.50 2.34
C CYS A 108 -4.73 0.40 1.30
N ARG A 109 -4.32 -0.79 1.76
CA ARG A 109 -4.11 -1.95 0.88
C ARG A 109 -5.40 -2.39 0.19
N ALA A 110 -6.54 -2.39 0.90
CA ALA A 110 -7.83 -2.74 0.32
C ALA A 110 -8.26 -1.73 -0.76
N ASN A 111 -8.18 -0.44 -0.45
CA ASN A 111 -8.54 0.64 -1.37
C ASN A 111 -7.70 0.60 -2.65
N LEU A 112 -6.37 0.45 -2.53
CA LEU A 112 -5.48 0.34 -3.69
C LEU A 112 -5.75 -0.92 -4.52
N LEU A 113 -6.03 -2.06 -3.86
CA LEU A 113 -6.37 -3.29 -4.55
C LEU A 113 -7.69 -3.16 -5.32
N ASP A 114 -8.69 -2.51 -4.74
CA ASP A 114 -9.99 -2.32 -5.39
C ASP A 114 -9.90 -1.39 -6.60
N VAL A 115 -9.13 -0.30 -6.51
CA VAL A 115 -8.81 0.56 -7.65
C VAL A 115 -8.10 -0.22 -8.75
N PHE A 116 -7.09 -1.01 -8.40
CA PHE A 116 -6.35 -1.82 -9.36
C PHE A 116 -7.25 -2.85 -10.07
N ARG A 117 -8.09 -3.56 -9.31
CA ARG A 117 -9.03 -4.54 -9.84
C ARG A 117 -10.08 -3.91 -10.73
N ALA A 118 -10.67 -2.79 -10.30
CA ALA A 118 -11.65 -2.05 -11.10
C ALA A 118 -11.02 -1.54 -12.40
N GLY A 119 -9.80 -0.98 -12.33
CA GLY A 119 -9.08 -0.45 -13.48
C GLY A 119 -8.77 -1.49 -14.56
N LEU A 120 -8.60 -2.75 -14.16
CA LEU A 120 -8.27 -3.87 -15.05
C LEU A 120 -9.44 -4.86 -15.29
N GLY A 121 -10.58 -4.68 -14.62
CA GLY A 121 -11.74 -5.57 -14.72
C GLY A 121 -11.51 -6.97 -14.12
N LEU A 122 -10.83 -7.05 -12.98
CA LEU A 122 -10.39 -8.31 -12.38
C LEU A 122 -11.36 -8.86 -11.33
N GLY A 123 -11.53 -10.18 -11.31
CA GLY A 123 -12.21 -10.91 -10.24
C GLY A 123 -11.40 -10.94 -8.92
N PRO A 124 -12.02 -11.35 -7.80
CA PRO A 124 -11.32 -11.47 -6.51
C PRO A 124 -10.20 -12.52 -6.50
N ASP A 125 -10.41 -13.63 -7.23
CA ASP A 125 -9.49 -14.76 -7.37
C ASP A 125 -8.64 -14.68 -8.65
N ASP A 126 -8.56 -13.50 -9.26
CA ASP A 126 -7.71 -13.29 -10.43
C ASP A 126 -6.22 -13.34 -10.02
N GLU A 127 -5.38 -13.93 -10.88
CA GLU A 127 -3.94 -14.03 -10.67
C GLU A 127 -3.29 -12.64 -10.49
N TRP A 128 -3.73 -11.64 -11.26
CA TRP A 128 -3.25 -10.27 -11.16
C TRP A 128 -3.67 -9.62 -9.84
N ALA A 129 -4.86 -9.95 -9.34
CA ALA A 129 -5.31 -9.48 -8.03
C ALA A 129 -4.49 -10.12 -6.89
N ARG A 130 -4.12 -11.40 -7.00
CA ARG A 130 -3.19 -12.06 -6.06
C ARG A 130 -1.80 -11.42 -6.11
N ALA A 131 -1.24 -11.21 -7.30
CA ALA A 131 0.06 -10.54 -7.44
C ALA A 131 0.04 -9.11 -6.87
N ALA A 132 -1.02 -8.34 -7.12
CA ALA A 132 -1.21 -7.01 -6.56
C ALA A 132 -1.26 -7.02 -5.02
N ARG A 133 -1.93 -8.01 -4.40
CA ARG A 133 -1.91 -8.20 -2.94
C ARG A 133 -0.49 -8.41 -2.41
N THR A 134 0.31 -9.25 -3.08
CA THR A 134 1.72 -9.48 -2.71
C THR A 134 2.54 -8.20 -2.79
N VAL A 135 2.36 -7.40 -3.85
CA VAL A 135 3.04 -6.11 -4.02
C VAL A 135 2.63 -5.13 -2.91
N LEU A 136 1.33 -4.97 -2.65
CA LEU A 136 0.81 -4.06 -1.63
C LEU A 136 1.23 -4.45 -0.21
N ALA A 137 1.34 -5.75 0.07
CA ALA A 137 1.87 -6.24 1.34
C ALA A 137 3.36 -5.88 1.54
N ALA A 138 4.13 -5.81 0.46
CA ALA A 138 5.54 -5.41 0.49
C ALA A 138 5.74 -3.88 0.51
N ASN A 139 4.83 -3.13 -0.11
CA ASN A 139 5.02 -1.69 -0.35
C ASN A 139 4.34 -0.78 0.67
N ILE A 140 3.23 -1.22 1.27
CA ILE A 140 2.52 -0.47 2.31
C ILE A 140 2.92 -1.08 3.66
N VAL A 141 3.76 -0.38 4.42
CA VAL A 141 4.41 -0.90 5.63
C VAL A 141 3.77 -0.30 6.87
N GLN A 142 3.50 -1.13 7.87
CA GLN A 142 3.13 -0.64 9.20
C GLN A 142 4.40 -0.17 9.94
N GLY A 143 4.49 1.11 10.26
CA GLY A 143 5.66 1.66 10.91
C GLY A 143 5.55 3.13 11.30
N ASP A 144 6.57 3.59 12.02
CA ASP A 144 6.79 4.97 12.39
C ASP A 144 7.84 5.55 11.43
N ALA A 145 7.39 6.37 10.48
CA ALA A 145 8.26 6.97 9.48
C ALA A 145 9.30 7.94 10.09
N LEU A 146 8.96 8.62 11.20
CA LEU A 146 9.88 9.53 11.88
C LEU A 146 11.03 8.76 12.54
N LYS A 147 10.75 7.58 13.08
CA LYS A 147 11.78 6.66 13.62
C LYS A 147 12.42 5.77 12.55
N MET A 148 11.86 5.75 11.34
CA MET A 148 12.23 4.84 10.24
C MET A 148 12.21 3.36 10.67
N GLN A 149 11.26 3.00 11.53
CA GLN A 149 11.14 1.68 12.13
C GLN A 149 9.73 1.13 12.01
N THR A 150 9.62 -0.17 11.78
CA THR A 150 8.38 -0.94 11.97
C THR A 150 7.94 -0.89 13.44
N VAL A 151 6.69 -1.23 13.71
CA VAL A 151 6.14 -1.27 15.08
C VAL A 151 6.89 -2.22 16.02
N ASP A 152 7.61 -3.21 15.48
CA ASP A 152 8.46 -4.13 16.25
C ASP A 152 9.87 -3.57 16.52
N GLY A 153 10.16 -2.33 16.14
CA GLY A 153 11.47 -1.68 16.31
C GLY A 153 12.52 -2.07 15.25
N ARG A 154 12.17 -2.87 14.24
CA ARG A 154 13.07 -3.20 13.12
C ARG A 154 13.11 -2.04 12.10
N PRO A 155 14.23 -1.78 11.41
CA PRO A 155 14.29 -0.79 10.34
C PRO A 155 13.21 -1.04 9.26
N ILE A 156 12.64 0.04 8.72
CA ILE A 156 11.75 -0.06 7.55
C ILE A 156 12.60 -0.41 6.33
N GLU A 157 12.13 -1.37 5.53
CA GLU A 157 12.70 -1.77 4.25
C GLU A 157 11.64 -1.56 3.16
N PHE A 158 12.06 -1.03 2.01
CA PHE A 158 11.21 -0.88 0.83
C PHE A 158 11.64 -1.79 -0.30
N ALA A 159 10.65 -2.43 -0.93
CA ALA A 159 10.82 -3.24 -2.12
C ALA A 159 10.94 -2.36 -3.36
N GLU A 160 12.14 -2.10 -3.84
CA GLU A 160 12.32 -1.48 -5.15
C GLU A 160 12.01 -2.50 -6.25
N TRP A 161 11.08 -2.13 -7.13
CA TRP A 161 10.71 -2.90 -8.30
C TRP A 161 11.27 -2.31 -9.59
N ALA A 162 11.60 -3.18 -10.53
CA ALA A 162 11.95 -2.82 -11.91
C ALA A 162 11.28 -3.78 -12.90
N TYR A 163 10.74 -3.25 -14.00
CA TYR A 163 10.21 -4.05 -15.10
C TYR A 163 11.32 -4.35 -16.11
N LEU A 164 11.62 -5.62 -16.32
CA LEU A 164 12.66 -6.09 -17.24
C LEU A 164 12.13 -6.35 -18.67
N GLY A 165 10.85 -6.05 -18.91
CA GLY A 165 10.14 -6.40 -20.13
C GLY A 165 9.72 -7.87 -20.16
N ARG A 166 8.88 -8.22 -21.15
CA ARG A 166 8.40 -9.60 -21.39
C ARG A 166 7.78 -10.25 -20.14
N GLY A 167 7.11 -9.45 -19.32
CA GLY A 167 6.40 -9.93 -18.13
C GLY A 167 7.29 -10.33 -16.95
N LYS A 168 8.52 -9.82 -16.91
CA LYS A 168 9.50 -10.11 -15.85
C LYS A 168 9.77 -8.88 -15.00
N PHE A 169 9.83 -9.09 -13.69
CA PHE A 169 10.10 -8.05 -12.69
C PHE A 169 11.29 -8.45 -11.83
N GLN A 170 12.08 -7.46 -11.44
CA GLN A 170 13.14 -7.59 -10.45
C GLN A 170 12.74 -6.85 -9.18
N ARG A 171 12.96 -7.48 -8.03
CA ARG A 171 12.80 -6.84 -6.72
C ARG A 171 14.14 -6.78 -5.99
N ARG A 172 14.44 -5.63 -5.41
CA ARG A 172 15.55 -5.40 -4.47
C ARG A 172 15.03 -4.64 -3.26
N ASP A 173 15.30 -5.12 -2.06
CA ASP A 173 14.89 -4.43 -0.84
C ASP A 173 16.01 -3.49 -0.39
N PHE A 174 15.65 -2.28 0.03
CA PHE A 174 16.58 -1.28 0.56
C PHE A 174 16.10 -0.78 1.92
N ALA A 175 17.02 -0.48 2.83
CA ALA A 175 16.64 0.16 4.09
C ALA A 175 16.19 1.61 3.84
N TYR A 176 15.10 2.02 4.48
CA TYR A 176 14.51 3.35 4.26
C TYR A 176 15.49 4.48 4.62
N LYS A 177 16.25 4.32 5.70
CA LYS A 177 17.31 5.26 6.09
C LYS A 177 18.31 5.53 4.96
N ASP A 178 18.71 4.50 4.23
CA ASP A 178 19.73 4.59 3.19
C ASP A 178 19.14 5.32 1.97
N LEU A 179 17.86 5.06 1.63
CA LEU A 179 17.13 5.79 0.59
C LEU A 179 16.99 7.29 0.91
N THR A 180 16.71 7.65 2.17
CA THR A 180 16.64 9.06 2.57
C THR A 180 18.00 9.75 2.51
N GLN A 181 19.06 9.07 2.94
CA GLN A 181 20.43 9.58 2.85
C GLN A 181 20.84 9.78 1.39
N ARG A 182 20.52 8.84 0.49
CA ARG A 182 20.78 8.97 -0.94
C ARG A 182 20.09 10.19 -1.55
N SER A 183 18.83 10.43 -1.18
CA SER A 183 18.08 11.60 -1.67
C SER A 183 18.69 12.92 -1.20
N LEU A 184 19.26 12.97 0.00
CA LEU A 184 19.96 14.13 0.54
C LEU A 184 21.38 14.28 -0.04
N ALA A 185 21.99 13.17 -0.46
CA ALA A 185 23.34 13.11 -0.98
C ALA A 185 23.47 13.62 -2.43
N GLY A 186 22.39 13.63 -3.21
CA GLY A 186 22.39 14.09 -4.59
C GLY A 186 22.96 15.51 -4.74
N GLY A 187 24.17 15.63 -5.29
CA GLY A 187 24.89 16.90 -5.48
C GLY A 187 25.77 17.33 -4.30
N THR A 188 26.23 16.41 -3.46
CA THR A 188 27.05 16.70 -2.26
C THR A 188 28.32 15.84 -2.18
N LEU A 189 29.09 15.98 -1.08
CA LEU A 189 30.38 15.34 -0.81
C LEU A 189 30.40 13.79 -0.92
N PHE A 190 29.22 13.15 -0.99
CA PHE A 190 29.06 11.71 -1.12
C PHE A 190 29.26 11.19 -2.55
N ASP A 191 29.36 12.07 -3.56
CA ASP A 191 29.72 11.72 -4.95
C ASP A 191 31.12 11.04 -5.07
N GLN A 192 31.92 11.09 -3.99
CA GLN A 192 33.27 10.50 -3.92
C GLN A 192 33.31 9.06 -3.39
N PHE A 193 32.20 8.53 -2.86
CA PHE A 193 32.10 7.13 -2.43
C PHE A 193 31.42 6.30 -3.51
N ASP A 194 31.81 5.02 -3.65
CA ASP A 194 31.10 4.09 -4.53
C ASP A 194 29.65 3.93 -4.01
N GLU A 195 28.69 4.59 -4.68
CA GLU A 195 27.26 4.55 -4.34
C GLU A 195 26.74 3.10 -4.20
N ASP A 196 27.33 2.18 -4.97
CA ASP A 196 26.98 0.77 -4.99
C ASP A 196 27.36 0.01 -3.71
N GLU A 197 28.36 0.49 -2.95
CA GLU A 197 28.68 -0.07 -1.62
C GLU A 197 27.89 0.63 -0.51
N LEU A 198 27.66 1.94 -0.63
CA LEU A 198 27.00 2.74 0.42
C LEU A 198 25.48 2.54 0.46
N PHE A 199 24.87 2.22 -0.68
CA PHE A 199 23.42 2.06 -0.84
C PHE A 199 23.05 0.68 -1.38
N ALA A 200 23.84 -0.35 -1.05
CA ALA A 200 23.58 -1.72 -1.48
C ALA A 200 22.22 -2.24 -0.98
N PRO A 201 21.51 -3.07 -1.78
CA PRO A 201 20.26 -3.66 -1.34
C PRO A 201 20.49 -4.63 -0.18
N VAL A 202 19.63 -4.58 0.85
CA VAL A 202 19.66 -5.52 1.97
C VAL A 202 19.24 -6.94 1.53
N ARG A 203 18.44 -7.02 0.47
CA ARG A 203 18.04 -8.30 -0.14
C ARG A 203 17.82 -8.12 -1.63
N SER A 204 18.26 -9.08 -2.42
CA SER A 204 17.87 -9.22 -3.83
C SER A 204 17.07 -10.50 -4.01
N HIS A 205 16.01 -10.43 -4.81
CA HIS A 205 15.15 -11.57 -5.07
C HIS A 205 15.38 -12.14 -6.47
N PRO A 206 14.95 -13.38 -6.77
CA PRO A 206 14.92 -13.86 -8.14
C PRO A 206 14.04 -12.99 -9.05
N VAL A 207 14.26 -13.07 -10.36
CA VAL A 207 13.35 -12.48 -11.34
C VAL A 207 12.00 -13.19 -11.26
N MET A 208 10.92 -12.43 -11.18
CA MET A 208 9.56 -12.94 -10.99
C MET A 208 8.66 -12.58 -12.16
N THR A 209 7.69 -13.45 -12.42
CA THR A 209 6.52 -13.19 -13.23
C THR A 209 5.32 -12.87 -12.34
N VAL A 210 4.18 -12.52 -12.97
CA VAL A 210 2.91 -12.32 -12.24
C VAL A 210 2.48 -13.59 -11.50
N GLY A 211 2.68 -14.76 -12.13
CA GLY A 211 2.36 -16.05 -11.50
C GLY A 211 3.21 -16.33 -10.26
N ASP A 212 4.52 -16.03 -10.33
CA ASP A 212 5.41 -16.17 -9.17
C ASP A 212 4.96 -15.25 -8.01
N LEU A 213 4.63 -13.99 -8.32
CA LEU A 213 4.11 -13.02 -7.34
C LEU A 213 2.78 -13.47 -6.73
N ALA A 214 1.90 -14.06 -7.54
CA ALA A 214 0.61 -14.56 -7.08
C ALA A 214 0.77 -15.74 -6.11
N ALA A 215 1.71 -16.65 -6.38
CA ALA A 215 1.99 -17.81 -5.54
C ALA A 215 2.65 -17.44 -4.19
N MET A 216 3.52 -16.43 -4.16
CA MET A 216 4.19 -15.96 -2.92
C MET A 216 3.21 -15.50 -1.82
N GLY A 217 2.05 -14.97 -2.21
CA GLY A 217 1.02 -14.54 -1.27
C GLY A 217 0.37 -15.71 -0.52
N GLU A 218 0.28 -16.88 -1.16
CA GLU A 218 -0.34 -18.08 -0.60
C GLU A 218 0.54 -18.71 0.48
N GLU A 219 1.86 -18.80 0.25
CA GLU A 219 2.83 -19.37 1.22
C GLU A 219 2.92 -18.57 2.53
N ARG A 220 2.76 -17.24 2.47
CA ARG A 220 2.69 -16.38 3.67
C ARG A 220 1.39 -16.54 4.46
N SER A 221 0.29 -16.91 3.80
CA SER A 221 -0.99 -17.16 4.48
C SER A 221 -1.00 -18.49 5.24
N VAL A 222 -0.25 -19.49 4.76
CA VAL A 222 -0.15 -20.84 5.37
C VAL A 222 0.76 -20.84 6.60
N THR A 223 1.73 -19.92 6.67
CA THR A 223 2.76 -19.85 7.72
C THR A 223 2.42 -18.89 8.87
N ALA A 224 1.32 -18.12 8.78
CA ALA A 224 0.85 -17.30 9.89
C ALA A 224 0.31 -18.21 11.01
N PRO A 225 0.78 -18.07 12.28
CA PRO A 225 0.27 -18.89 13.37
C PRO A 225 -1.20 -18.57 13.57
N VAL A 226 -2.06 -19.57 13.35
CA VAL A 226 -3.45 -19.53 13.81
C VAL A 226 -3.38 -19.42 15.33
N THR A 227 -3.56 -18.22 15.87
CA THR A 227 -3.80 -18.05 17.30
C THR A 227 -5.16 -18.67 17.60
N ALA A 228 -5.14 -19.96 17.96
CA ALA A 228 -6.28 -20.65 18.51
C ALA A 228 -6.61 -19.99 19.86
N SER A 229 -7.63 -19.14 19.89
CA SER A 229 -8.31 -18.82 21.15
C SER A 229 -9.28 -19.96 21.43
N ASP A 230 -8.79 -20.97 22.14
CA ASP A 230 -9.65 -22.00 22.74
C ASP A 230 -10.02 -21.58 24.18
N ARG A 231 -11.26 -21.91 24.54
CA ARG A 231 -11.87 -21.98 25.90
C ARG A 231 -12.35 -20.65 26.48
N THR A 232 -13.57 -20.51 27.00
CA THR A 232 -14.43 -21.53 27.65
C THR A 232 -15.85 -20.94 27.83
N SER A 233 -16.88 -21.74 27.58
CA SER A 233 -18.22 -21.49 28.13
C SER A 233 -18.22 -21.59 29.65
N PRO A 234 -19.28 -21.10 30.31
CA PRO A 234 -20.05 -22.03 31.11
C PRO A 234 -21.53 -21.97 30.78
N ALA A 235 -22.09 -23.15 30.52
CA ALA A 235 -23.52 -23.40 30.67
C ALA A 235 -23.88 -23.29 32.16
N CYS A 236 -24.88 -22.48 32.50
CA CYS A 236 -25.53 -22.51 33.80
C CYS A 236 -26.95 -23.04 33.59
N THR A 237 -27.22 -24.20 34.18
CA THR A 237 -28.52 -24.88 34.20
C THR A 237 -28.94 -25.02 35.65
N SER A 238 -30.10 -24.48 36.02
CA SER A 238 -30.96 -24.96 37.11
C SER A 238 -32.27 -24.14 37.06
N ALA A 239 -33.39 -24.69 36.60
CA ALA A 239 -34.31 -25.58 37.30
C ALA A 239 -35.38 -24.83 38.13
N THR A 240 -36.60 -24.84 37.59
CA THR A 240 -37.92 -25.07 38.25
C THR A 240 -38.27 -24.33 39.55
N ALA A 241 -39.32 -23.51 39.48
CA ALA A 241 -40.26 -23.28 40.58
C ALA A 241 -41.69 -23.47 40.07
N ALA A 242 -42.46 -24.24 40.84
CA ALA A 242 -43.75 -24.82 40.54
C ALA A 242 -44.93 -23.84 40.67
N GLU A 243 -46.01 -24.23 40.00
CA GLU A 243 -47.34 -23.63 39.99
C GLU A 243 -48.09 -23.69 41.34
N SER A 244 -49.08 -22.80 41.39
CA SER A 244 -50.21 -22.64 42.29
C SER A 244 -50.91 -23.92 42.79
N GLY A 245 -51.41 -23.85 44.03
CA GLY A 245 -52.12 -24.94 44.69
C GLY A 245 -53.59 -25.12 44.30
N ARG A 246 -54.05 -26.36 44.45
CA ARG A 246 -55.19 -26.81 45.27
C ARG A 246 -55.23 -28.33 45.26
#